data_AF-A0A661TTX0-F1
#
_entry.id   AF-A0A661TTX0-F1
#
_cell.length_a   1.000
_cell.length_b   1.000
_cell.length_c   1.000
_cell.angle_alpha   90.00
_cell.angle_beta   90.00
_cell.angle_gamma   90.00
#
_symmetry.space_group_name_H-M   'P 1'
#
loop_
_entity.id
_entity.type
_entity.pdbx_description
1 polymer ?
#
loop_
_entity_poly.entity_id
_entity_poly.type
_entity_poly.pdbx_seq_one_letter_code
_entity_poly.pdbx_strand_id
1 'polypeptide(L)'
;MPRGKEIEIIKKIISLIKGIAVITKGKEGAVVSDGKYIFEAGTPEVLPFEKTGAGDAFGSGFLSGLLQKNDIEYAIQLATANATSCIQKIGAKNGLLKKDEWGSWPKVKVRKRLLK
;
A
#
# COMPACT_ATOMS: atom_id res chain seq x y z
N MET A 1 7.66 -7.47 12.07
CA MET A 1 7.41 -7.03 13.48
C MET A 1 6.32 -7.90 14.09
N PRO A 2 6.27 -8.18 15.42
CA PRO A 2 5.15 -8.95 15.98
C PRO A 2 3.81 -8.23 15.75
N ARG A 3 2.79 -8.96 15.28
CA ARG A 3 1.49 -8.41 14.84
C ARG A 3 0.77 -7.57 15.91
N GLY A 4 0.98 -7.87 17.19
CA GLY A 4 0.41 -7.10 18.31
C GLY A 4 0.94 -5.66 18.39
N LYS A 5 2.26 -5.48 18.23
CA LYS A 5 2.89 -4.14 18.26
C LYS A 5 2.46 -3.26 17.08
N GLU A 6 2.16 -3.84 15.92
CA GLU A 6 1.65 -3.12 14.75
C GLU A 6 0.31 -2.44 15.02
N ILE A 7 -0.59 -3.13 15.70
CA ILE A 7 -1.92 -2.61 16.02
C ILE A 7 -1.82 -1.45 17.03
N GLU A 8 -0.95 -1.57 18.03
CA GLU A 8 -0.72 -0.51 19.02
C GLU A 8 -0.19 0.77 18.35
N ILE A 9 0.77 0.63 17.43
CA ILE A 9 1.32 1.76 16.66
C ILE A 9 0.23 2.41 15.83
N ILE A 10 -0.60 1.63 15.12
CA ILE A 10 -1.72 2.16 14.33
C ILE A 10 -2.71 2.91 15.23
N LYS A 11 -3.10 2.33 16.36
CA LYS A 11 -3.99 2.99 17.32
C LYS A 11 -3.41 4.32 17.78
N LYS A 12 -2.11 4.36 18.09
CA LYS A 12 -1.45 5.59 18.51
C LYS A 12 -1.41 6.63 17.39
N ILE A 13 -1.05 6.25 16.17
CA ILE A 13 -1.03 7.18 15.02
C ILE A 13 -2.43 7.73 14.75
N ILE A 14 -3.44 6.86 14.68
CA ILE A 14 -4.84 7.26 14.47
C ILE A 14 -5.32 8.19 15.58
N SER A 15 -4.88 8.01 16.83
CA SER A 15 -5.23 8.94 17.92
C SER A 15 -4.61 10.34 17.77
N LEU A 16 -3.57 10.48 16.94
CA LEU A 16 -2.83 11.72 16.71
C LEU A 16 -3.23 12.44 15.41
N ILE A 17 -3.94 11.78 14.50
CA ILE A 17 -4.30 12.33 13.19
C ILE A 17 -5.81 12.29 12.96
N LYS A 18 -6.32 13.17 12.11
CA LYS A 18 -7.65 13.00 11.49
C LYS A 18 -7.45 12.55 10.05
N GLY A 19 -7.53 11.24 9.80
CA GLY A 19 -7.36 10.69 8.46
C GLY A 19 -7.00 9.22 8.43
N ILE A 20 -6.38 8.82 7.31
CA ILE A 20 -5.98 7.44 7.05
C ILE A 20 -4.49 7.27 7.40
N ALA A 21 -4.17 6.28 8.23
CA ALA A 21 -2.80 5.88 8.51
C ALA A 21 -2.37 4.75 7.56
N VAL A 22 -1.23 4.90 6.90
CA VAL A 22 -0.65 3.90 5.99
C VAL A 22 0.74 3.52 6.48
N ILE A 23 1.00 2.23 6.68
CA ILE A 23 2.29 1.69 7.10
C ILE A 23 2.75 0.65 6.08
N THR A 24 3.79 0.96 5.32
CA THR A 24 4.44 0.03 4.39
C THR A 24 5.48 -0.81 5.11
N LYS A 25 5.54 -2.11 4.81
CA LYS A 25 6.40 -3.11 5.46
C LYS A 25 7.28 -3.87 4.45
N GLY A 26 7.68 -3.20 3.36
CA GLY A 26 8.50 -3.79 2.30
C GLY A 26 7.88 -5.09 1.77
N LYS A 27 8.62 -6.21 1.87
CA LYS A 27 8.15 -7.54 1.42
C LYS A 27 6.93 -8.07 2.19
N GLU A 28 6.66 -7.56 3.40
CA GLU A 28 5.47 -7.95 4.17
C GLU A 28 4.20 -7.20 3.71
N GLY A 29 4.31 -6.28 2.74
CA GLY A 29 3.18 -5.53 2.19
C GLY A 29 2.87 -4.25 2.96
N ALA A 30 1.59 -4.01 3.26
CA ALA A 30 1.14 -2.79 3.90
C ALA A 30 0.00 -3.03 4.89
N VAL A 31 -0.09 -2.17 5.90
CA VAL A 31 -1.22 -2.07 6.81
C VAL A 31 -1.79 -0.66 6.74
N VAL A 32 -3.09 -0.54 6.56
CA VAL A 32 -3.80 0.74 6.45
C VAL A 32 -4.95 0.78 7.45
N SER A 33 -5.25 1.96 8.00
CA SER A 33 -6.39 2.16 8.89
C SER A 33 -7.06 3.51 8.64
N ASP A 34 -8.38 3.51 8.61
CA ASP A 34 -9.24 4.71 8.59
C ASP A 34 -9.73 5.10 10.01
N GLY A 35 -9.23 4.41 11.04
CA GLY A 35 -9.65 4.56 12.42
C GLY A 35 -10.88 3.72 12.83
N LYS A 36 -11.54 3.05 11.88
CA LYS A 36 -12.62 2.08 12.15
C LYS A 36 -12.21 0.66 11.78
N TYR A 37 -11.49 0.51 10.68
CA TYR A 37 -11.04 -0.76 10.13
C TYR A 37 -9.53 -0.76 9.94
N ILE A 38 -8.94 -1.94 10.09
CA ILE A 38 -7.58 -2.24 9.64
C ILE A 38 -7.69 -3.05 8.35
N PHE A 39 -6.90 -2.65 7.36
CA PHE A 39 -6.70 -3.32 6.08
C PHE A 39 -5.25 -3.83 6.02
N GLU A 40 -5.07 -5.12 5.74
CA GLU A 40 -3.75 -5.73 5.58
C GLU A 40 -3.65 -6.34 4.17
N ALA A 41 -2.57 -6.05 3.46
CA ALA A 41 -2.27 -6.65 2.17
C ALA A 41 -0.79 -7.04 2.09
N GLY A 42 -0.49 -8.14 1.41
CA GLY A 42 0.88 -8.52 1.08
C GLY A 42 1.38 -7.81 -0.19
N THR A 43 2.58 -8.16 -0.64
CA THR A 43 3.09 -7.82 -1.97
C THR A 43 3.13 -9.05 -2.88
N PRO A 44 3.01 -8.90 -4.21
CA PRO A 44 3.39 -9.96 -5.13
C PRO A 44 4.85 -10.39 -4.92
N GLU A 45 5.14 -11.68 -5.09
CA GLU A 45 6.51 -12.18 -5.08
C GLU A 45 7.20 -11.79 -6.40
N VAL A 46 7.97 -10.71 -6.35
CA VAL A 46 8.80 -10.25 -7.46
C VAL A 46 10.24 -10.06 -6.97
N LEU A 47 11.21 -10.40 -7.82
CA LEU A 47 12.61 -10.06 -7.61
C LEU A 47 12.79 -8.56 -7.86
N PRO A 48 13.10 -7.74 -6.82
CA PRO A 48 13.29 -6.31 -7.02
C PRO A 48 14.60 -6.09 -7.79
N PHE A 49 14.51 -5.36 -8.89
CA PHE A 49 15.69 -4.90 -9.62
C PHE A 49 16.32 -3.70 -8.90
N GLU A 50 15.49 -2.74 -8.49
CA GLU A 50 15.89 -1.56 -7.72
C GLU A 50 14.80 -1.25 -6.67
N LYS A 51 15.17 -0.94 -5.42
CA LYS A 51 14.19 -0.65 -4.34
C LYS A 51 13.93 0.84 -4.15
N THR A 52 14.71 1.69 -4.79
CA THR A 52 14.63 3.15 -4.69
C THR A 52 13.27 3.63 -5.19
N GLY A 53 12.59 4.50 -4.44
CA GLY A 53 11.31 5.09 -4.84
C GLY A 53 10.07 4.19 -4.67
N ALA A 54 10.21 2.96 -4.14
CA ALA A 54 9.06 2.08 -3.89
C ALA A 54 8.01 2.71 -2.94
N GLY A 55 8.48 3.47 -1.94
CA GLY A 55 7.60 4.20 -1.01
C GLY A 55 6.83 5.33 -1.68
N ASP A 56 7.50 6.13 -2.52
CA ASP A 56 6.87 7.22 -3.26
C ASP A 56 5.87 6.69 -4.31
N ALA A 57 6.22 5.59 -4.99
CA ALA A 57 5.34 4.89 -5.91
C ALA A 57 4.10 4.33 -5.19
N PHE A 58 4.29 3.75 -4.00
CA PHE A 58 3.16 3.30 -3.18
C PHE A 58 2.28 4.47 -2.76
N GLY A 59 2.86 5.53 -2.19
CA GLY A 59 2.12 6.70 -1.70
C GLY A 59 1.31 7.40 -2.79
N SER A 60 1.94 7.66 -3.94
CA SER A 60 1.27 8.26 -5.10
C SER A 60 0.17 7.35 -5.68
N GLY A 61 0.42 6.04 -5.76
CA GLY A 61 -0.57 5.06 -6.21
C GLY A 61 -1.76 4.96 -5.26
N PHE A 62 -1.51 4.99 -3.94
CA PHE A 62 -2.55 4.96 -2.92
C PHE A 62 -3.45 6.19 -3.01
N LEU A 63 -2.85 7.38 -3.03
CA LEU A 63 -3.61 8.63 -3.14
C LEU A 63 -4.41 8.69 -4.44
N SER A 64 -3.82 8.30 -5.57
CA SER A 64 -4.51 8.23 -6.86
C SER A 64 -5.70 7.27 -6.82
N GLY A 65 -5.53 6.07 -6.27
CA GLY A 65 -6.60 5.08 -6.17
C GLY A 65 -7.75 5.55 -5.27
N LEU A 66 -7.41 6.22 -4.15
CA LEU A 66 -8.39 6.78 -3.24
C LEU A 66 -9.19 7.90 -3.91
N LEU A 67 -8.54 8.81 -4.66
CA LEU A 67 -9.23 9.88 -5.39
C LEU A 67 -10.14 9.33 -6.51
N GLN A 68 -9.76 8.21 -7.14
CA GLN A 68 -10.53 7.64 -8.24
C GLN A 68 -11.79 6.89 -7.80
N LYS A 69 -11.73 6.15 -6.69
CA LYS A 69 -12.80 5.22 -6.29
C LYS A 69 -13.34 5.44 -4.88
N ASN A 70 -12.69 6.29 -4.09
CA ASN A 70 -12.98 6.49 -2.66
C ASN A 70 -13.06 5.15 -1.89
N ASP A 71 -12.19 4.21 -2.25
CA ASP A 71 -12.13 2.86 -1.70
C ASP A 71 -10.68 2.52 -1.30
N ILE A 72 -10.49 2.23 -0.01
CA ILE A 72 -9.19 1.90 0.58
C ILE A 72 -8.65 0.58 0.05
N GLU A 73 -9.50 -0.42 -0.19
CA GLU A 73 -9.05 -1.69 -0.75
C GLU A 73 -8.51 -1.50 -2.16
N TYR A 74 -9.25 -0.77 -3.00
CA TYR A 74 -8.79 -0.41 -4.34
C TYR A 74 -7.49 0.42 -4.30
N ALA A 75 -7.41 1.40 -3.39
CA ALA A 75 -6.22 2.22 -3.21
C ALA A 75 -4.99 1.40 -2.83
N ILE A 76 -5.10 0.45 -1.89
CA ILE A 76 -4.02 -0.47 -1.52
C ILE A 76 -3.59 -1.29 -2.72
N GLN A 77 -4.55 -1.86 -3.44
CA GLN A 77 -4.29 -2.71 -4.58
C GLN A 77 -3.55 -1.95 -5.70
N LEU A 78 -3.96 -0.72 -6.01
CA LEU A 78 -3.29 0.13 -7.00
C LEU A 78 -1.90 0.58 -6.52
N ALA A 79 -1.77 0.96 -5.24
CA ALA A 79 -0.50 1.34 -4.63
C ALA A 79 0.54 0.22 -4.72
N THR A 80 0.13 -1.01 -4.38
CA THR A 80 1.00 -2.19 -4.48
C THR A 80 1.37 -2.46 -5.94
N ALA A 81 0.42 -2.41 -6.86
CA ALA A 81 0.71 -2.58 -8.29
C ALA A 81 1.74 -1.55 -8.80
N ASN A 82 1.57 -0.29 -8.42
CA ASN A 82 2.47 0.80 -8.82
C ASN A 82 3.87 0.64 -8.23
N ALA A 83 3.97 0.28 -6.94
CA ALA A 83 5.24 0.02 -6.28
C ALA A 83 5.95 -1.20 -6.88
N THR A 84 5.22 -2.29 -7.15
CA THR A 84 5.73 -3.50 -7.81
C THR A 84 6.23 -3.20 -9.22
N SER A 85 5.57 -2.32 -9.96
CA SER A 85 6.01 -1.87 -11.28
C SER A 85 7.29 -1.03 -11.21
N CYS A 86 7.36 -0.12 -10.23
CA CYS A 86 8.51 0.75 -10.00
C CYS A 86 9.79 -0.05 -9.72
N ILE A 87 9.72 -1.08 -8.88
CA ILE A 87 10.90 -1.87 -8.49
C ILE A 87 11.38 -2.85 -9.55
N GLN A 88 10.62 -3.03 -10.64
CA GLN A 88 10.96 -3.94 -11.75
C GLN A 88 11.69 -3.25 -12.91
N LYS A 89 11.89 -1.92 -12.85
CA LYS A 89 12.60 -1.15 -13.88
C LYS A 89 13.68 -0.27 -13.25
N ILE A 90 14.70 0.07 -14.03
CA ILE A 90 15.73 1.03 -13.61
C ILE A 90 15.13 2.44 -13.58
N GLY A 91 15.27 3.13 -12.43
CA GLY A 91 14.85 4.51 -12.24
C GLY A 91 13.42 4.69 -11.71
N ALA A 92 13.29 5.56 -10.69
CA ALA A 92 12.10 5.77 -9.86
C ALA A 92 10.80 6.21 -10.58
N LYS A 93 10.88 6.64 -11.85
CA LYS A 93 9.71 7.08 -12.65
C LYS A 93 9.38 6.15 -13.81
N ASN A 94 10.33 5.36 -14.28
CA ASN A 94 10.19 4.58 -15.52
C ASN A 94 9.24 3.38 -15.36
N GLY A 95 8.95 2.99 -14.11
CA GLY A 95 8.02 1.94 -13.75
C GLY A 95 6.65 2.40 -13.27
N LEU A 96 6.35 3.71 -13.20
CA LEU A 96 5.03 4.14 -12.72
C LEU A 96 3.93 3.75 -13.73
N LEU A 97 2.82 3.24 -13.21
CA LEU A 97 1.65 2.86 -13.99
C LEU A 97 0.92 4.11 -14.50
N LYS A 98 0.44 4.07 -15.74
CA LYS A 98 -0.45 5.10 -16.30
C LYS A 98 -1.88 4.88 -15.80
N LYS A 99 -2.73 5.87 -16.06
CA LYS A 99 -4.17 5.78 -15.76
C LYS A 99 -4.76 4.51 -16.39
N ASP A 100 -5.58 3.79 -15.63
CA ASP A 100 -6.24 2.54 -16.01
C ASP A 100 -5.30 1.33 -16.24
N GLU A 101 -4.02 1.44 -15.92
CA GLU A 101 -3.07 0.31 -15.93
C GLU A 101 -2.99 -0.38 -14.57
N TRP A 102 -2.76 -1.71 -14.60
CA TRP A 102 -2.57 -2.54 -13.40
C TRP A 102 -1.23 -3.28 -13.37
N GLY A 103 -0.56 -3.40 -14.52
CA GLY A 103 0.59 -4.28 -14.73
C GLY A 103 0.18 -5.76 -14.87
N SER A 104 1.18 -6.64 -14.96
CA SER A 104 0.97 -8.08 -15.27
C SER A 104 0.71 -8.96 -14.04
N TRP A 105 0.47 -8.36 -12.87
CA TRP A 105 0.31 -9.05 -11.59
C TRP A 105 -1.15 -9.06 -11.12
N PRO A 106 -1.59 -10.11 -10.41
CA PRO A 106 -2.94 -10.16 -9.85
C PRO A 106 -3.13 -9.07 -8.79
N LYS A 107 -4.39 -8.66 -8.60
CA LYS A 107 -4.76 -7.81 -7.47
C LYS A 107 -4.39 -8.50 -6.17
N VAL A 108 -3.69 -7.79 -5.28
CA VAL A 108 -3.38 -8.34 -3.96
C VAL A 108 -4.66 -8.49 -3.14
N LYS A 109 -4.75 -9.60 -2.42
CA LYS A 109 -5.86 -9.84 -1.49
C LYS A 109 -5.73 -8.89 -0.31
N VAL A 110 -6.75 -8.08 -0.07
CA VAL A 110 -6.84 -7.20 1.09
C VAL A 110 -7.70 -7.86 2.15
N ARG A 111 -7.17 -7.98 3.37
CA ARG A 111 -7.93 -8.46 4.53
C ARG A 111 -8.40 -7.26 5.33
N LYS A 112 -9.72 -7.14 5.50
CA LYS A 112 -10.36 -6.10 6.30
C LYS A 112 -10.82 -6.66 7.65
N ARG A 113 -10.55 -5.96 8.74
CA ARG A 113 -11.08 -6.26 10.09
C ARG A 113 -11.40 -4.98 10.85
N LEU A 114 -12.24 -5.07 11.87
CA LEU A 114 -12.49 -3.95 12.78
C LEU A 114 -11.24 -3.63 13.61
N LEU A 115 -10.98 -2.34 13.82
CA LEU A 115 -10.01 -1.85 14.79
C LEU A 115 -10.61 -2.01 16.20
N LYS A 116 -10.46 -3.20 16.78
CA LYS A 116 -10.74 -3.46 18.20
C LYS A 116 -9.58 -2.99 19.05
#